data_AF-A0A7W4YV56-F1
#
_entry.id   AF-A0A7W4YV56-F1
#
_cell.length_a   1.000
_cell.length_b   1.000
_cell.length_c   1.000
_cell.angle_alpha   90.00
_cell.angle_beta   90.00
_cell.angle_gamma   90.00
#
_symmetry.space_group_name_H-M   'P 1'
#
loop_
_entity.id
_entity.type
_entity.pdbx_description
1 polymer ?
#
loop_
_entity_poly.entity_id
_entity_poly.type
_entity_poly.pdbx_seq_one_letter_code
_entity_poly.pdbx_strand_id
1 'polypeptide(L)'
;MPTPKILPCGDSALTVEFGSTIDPALNAMVLALDEIVRAHAPAGLIETVPTYRSLTIQFDPAATDYDALVRLLDQETKDLAPRHAVGRRWRVPVVYGGAYGSDLEEVAEIHGLTPNQVIEIHSSAIYRIYMIGFLPGFTYLGGLDKRIATSRRLHPRAKIPAGTIMIGGEQAGIAPMDMPSGWHNLGLTPVRPYAPERDPVFLFAAGDEIVFEPVDASRWEAMEKAVRAGEPVAEEIRP
;
A
#
# COMPACT_ATOMS: atom_id res chain seq x y z
N MET A 1 -10.62 23.60 2.16
CA MET A 1 -9.47 22.72 1.87
C MET A 1 -8.55 23.44 0.89
N PRO A 2 -7.24 23.17 0.86
CA PRO A 2 -6.38 23.76 -0.16
C PRO A 2 -6.85 23.32 -1.55
N THR A 3 -6.87 24.25 -2.49
CA THR A 3 -7.12 23.96 -3.91
C THR A 3 -6.05 22.99 -4.41
N PRO A 4 -6.44 21.86 -5.05
CA PRO A 4 -5.45 20.93 -5.58
C PRO A 4 -4.61 21.59 -6.68
N LYS A 5 -3.34 21.18 -6.77
CA LYS A 5 -2.45 21.62 -7.84
C LYS A 5 -2.50 20.62 -8.97
N ILE A 6 -2.75 21.08 -10.19
CA ILE A 6 -2.63 20.25 -11.39
C ILE A 6 -1.27 20.55 -12.03
N LEU A 7 -0.44 19.52 -12.15
CA LEU A 7 0.94 19.62 -12.59
C LEU A 7 1.16 18.74 -13.82
N PRO A 8 1.92 19.20 -14.83
CA PRO A 8 2.32 18.34 -15.94
C PRO A 8 3.26 17.22 -15.45
N CYS A 9 3.12 16.03 -16.05
CA CYS A 9 3.95 14.86 -15.77
C CYS A 9 4.42 14.24 -17.10
N GLY A 10 5.48 14.80 -17.67
CA GLY A 10 5.90 14.45 -19.04
C GLY A 10 4.90 14.92 -20.10
N ASP A 11 4.91 14.27 -21.26
CA ASP A 11 4.15 14.73 -22.44
C ASP A 11 2.72 14.18 -22.50
N SER A 12 2.43 13.09 -21.77
CA SER A 12 1.17 12.34 -21.89
C SER A 12 0.56 11.97 -20.53
N ALA A 13 0.90 12.73 -19.48
CA ALA A 13 0.29 12.58 -18.17
C ALA A 13 0.28 13.91 -17.40
N LEU A 14 -0.61 13.97 -16.41
CA LEU A 14 -0.65 15.04 -15.42
C LEU A 14 -0.86 14.45 -14.03
N THR A 15 -0.52 15.22 -13.00
CA THR A 15 -0.70 14.84 -11.60
C THR A 15 -1.55 15.88 -10.89
N VAL A 16 -2.60 15.44 -10.21
CA VAL A 16 -3.42 16.25 -9.31
C VAL A 16 -2.95 16.03 -7.88
N GLU A 17 -2.41 17.07 -7.23
CA GLU A 17 -1.81 17.02 -5.90
C GLU A 17 -2.67 17.77 -4.87
N PHE A 18 -3.08 17.09 -3.79
CA PHE A 18 -4.01 17.65 -2.78
C PHE A 18 -3.33 18.29 -1.56
N GLY A 19 -2.04 18.04 -1.33
CA GLY A 19 -1.30 18.53 -0.16
C GLY A 19 0.03 17.80 -0.03
N SER A 20 0.92 18.18 0.90
CA SER A 20 2.33 17.74 0.98
C SER A 20 2.67 16.69 2.03
N THR A 21 1.67 16.17 2.73
CA THR A 21 1.84 15.19 3.82
C THR A 21 1.18 13.86 3.49
N ILE A 22 1.56 12.80 4.21
CA ILE A 22 0.79 11.56 4.25
C ILE A 22 -0.36 11.79 5.24
N ASP A 23 -1.58 11.86 4.72
CA ASP A 23 -2.79 12.16 5.50
C ASP A 23 -3.94 11.32 4.94
N PRO A 24 -4.67 10.54 5.78
CA PRO A 24 -5.83 9.79 5.36
C PRO A 24 -6.89 10.62 4.63
N ALA A 25 -7.09 11.89 5.01
CA ALA A 25 -8.06 12.77 4.36
C ALA A 25 -7.62 13.17 2.95
N LEU A 26 -6.31 13.42 2.74
CA LEU A 26 -5.77 13.68 1.40
C LEU A 26 -5.85 12.42 0.52
N ASN A 27 -5.55 11.25 1.07
CA ASN A 27 -5.70 9.99 0.32
C ASN A 27 -7.16 9.71 -0.03
N ALA A 28 -8.11 10.00 0.86
CA ALA A 28 -9.54 9.89 0.58
C ALA A 28 -9.99 10.82 -0.56
N MET A 29 -9.39 12.00 -0.70
CA MET A 29 -9.62 12.88 -1.85
C MET A 29 -9.06 12.30 -3.15
N VAL A 30 -7.84 11.74 -3.10
CA VAL A 30 -7.23 11.06 -4.25
C VAL A 30 -8.11 9.93 -4.76
N LEU A 31 -8.59 9.05 -3.86
CA LEU A 31 -9.44 7.92 -4.22
C LEU A 31 -10.81 8.37 -4.72
N ALA A 32 -11.38 9.44 -4.14
CA ALA A 32 -12.63 10.01 -4.63
C ALA A 32 -12.49 10.55 -6.06
N LEU A 33 -11.41 11.27 -6.37
CA LEU A 33 -11.15 11.75 -7.72
C LEU A 33 -10.90 10.59 -8.70
N ASP A 34 -10.13 9.58 -8.28
CA ASP A 34 -9.86 8.38 -9.07
C ASP A 34 -11.15 7.64 -9.45
N GLU A 35 -12.08 7.49 -8.50
CA GLU A 35 -13.40 6.92 -8.76
C GLU A 35 -14.21 7.76 -9.75
N ILE A 36 -14.24 9.08 -9.59
CA ILE A 36 -14.96 10.01 -10.48
C ILE A 36 -14.40 9.95 -11.90
N VAL A 37 -13.07 10.03 -12.05
CA VAL A 37 -12.39 9.99 -13.35
C VAL A 37 -12.63 8.65 -14.05
N ARG A 38 -12.61 7.53 -13.32
CA ARG A 38 -12.93 6.22 -13.92
C ARG A 38 -14.40 6.07 -14.28
N ALA A 39 -15.31 6.60 -13.46
CA ALA A 39 -16.75 6.56 -13.74
C ALA A 39 -17.14 7.42 -14.94
N HIS A 40 -16.44 8.55 -15.13
CA HIS A 40 -16.63 9.49 -16.24
C HIS A 40 -15.34 9.64 -17.05
N ALA A 41 -14.84 8.52 -17.57
CA ALA A 41 -13.58 8.46 -18.29
C ALA A 41 -13.50 9.52 -19.40
N PRO A 42 -12.58 10.50 -19.30
CA PRO A 42 -12.39 11.47 -20.36
C PRO A 42 -11.87 10.77 -21.63
N ALA A 43 -12.08 11.40 -22.78
CA ALA A 43 -11.52 10.93 -24.03
C ALA A 43 -10.00 10.76 -23.90
N GLY A 44 -9.49 9.61 -24.36
CA GLY A 44 -8.07 9.31 -24.28
C GLY A 44 -7.55 8.87 -22.91
N LEU A 45 -8.38 8.67 -21.88
CA LEU A 45 -7.91 8.11 -20.61
C LEU A 45 -7.23 6.74 -20.84
N ILE A 46 -5.96 6.61 -20.45
CA ILE A 46 -5.21 5.34 -20.50
C ILE A 46 -5.25 4.67 -19.14
N GLU A 47 -4.77 5.35 -18.10
CA GLU A 47 -4.80 4.82 -16.73
C GLU A 47 -4.86 5.94 -15.69
N THR A 48 -5.27 5.57 -14.48
CA THR A 48 -5.17 6.39 -13.28
C THR A 48 -4.31 5.68 -12.23
N VAL A 49 -3.43 6.44 -11.57
CA VAL A 49 -2.51 5.94 -10.55
C VAL A 49 -2.72 6.72 -9.25
N PRO A 50 -3.60 6.26 -8.34
CA PRO A 50 -3.79 6.89 -7.04
C PRO A 50 -2.59 6.62 -6.12
N THR A 51 -2.11 7.66 -5.45
CA THR A 51 -1.02 7.58 -4.46
C THR A 51 -1.42 8.20 -3.10
N TYR A 52 -0.47 8.45 -2.20
CA TYR A 52 -0.74 9.02 -0.88
C TYR A 52 -1.57 10.31 -0.92
N ARG A 53 -1.18 11.24 -1.78
CA ARG A 53 -1.66 12.64 -1.77
C ARG A 53 -1.91 13.19 -3.18
N SER A 54 -1.69 12.37 -4.20
CA SER A 54 -1.90 12.75 -5.59
C SER A 54 -2.43 11.62 -6.46
N LEU A 55 -3.14 12.00 -7.51
CA LEU A 55 -3.60 11.13 -8.59
C LEU A 55 -2.81 11.48 -9.85
N THR A 56 -2.12 10.51 -10.43
CA THR A 56 -1.57 10.68 -11.79
C THR A 56 -2.53 10.11 -12.81
N ILE A 57 -2.75 10.84 -13.89
CA ILE A 57 -3.66 10.47 -14.98
C ILE A 57 -2.83 10.42 -16.26
N GLN A 58 -2.74 9.24 -16.86
CA GLN A 58 -2.12 9.05 -18.17
C GLN A 58 -3.19 9.13 -19.24
N PHE A 59 -2.89 9.82 -20.34
CA PHE A 59 -3.81 10.01 -21.43
C PHE A 59 -3.14 9.88 -22.80
N ASP A 60 -3.94 9.57 -23.82
CA ASP A 60 -3.54 9.57 -25.22
C ASP A 60 -3.56 11.02 -25.76
N PRO A 61 -2.39 11.62 -26.09
CA PRO A 61 -2.31 12.99 -26.57
C PRO A 61 -2.92 13.17 -27.98
N ALA A 62 -3.24 12.09 -28.70
CA ALA A 62 -3.97 12.16 -29.97
C ALA A 62 -5.49 12.31 -29.77
N ALA A 63 -6.00 11.95 -28.60
CA ALA A 63 -7.43 11.97 -28.28
C ALA A 63 -7.84 13.15 -27.38
N THR A 64 -6.94 13.63 -26.53
CA THR A 64 -7.13 14.80 -25.66
C THR A 64 -5.81 15.54 -25.45
N ASP A 65 -5.87 16.76 -24.91
CA ASP A 65 -4.68 17.52 -24.50
C ASP A 65 -4.72 17.87 -23.00
N TYR A 66 -3.59 18.41 -22.51
CA TYR A 66 -3.41 18.83 -21.13
C TYR A 66 -4.47 19.86 -20.70
N ASP A 67 -4.73 20.87 -21.53
CA ASP A 67 -5.64 21.97 -21.18
C ASP A 67 -7.09 21.50 -21.09
N ALA A 68 -7.50 20.56 -21.94
CA ALA A 68 -8.82 19.93 -21.88
C ALA A 68 -9.01 19.12 -20.59
N LEU A 69 -8.00 18.35 -20.19
CA LEU A 69 -8.05 17.61 -18.93
C LEU A 69 -8.03 18.54 -17.72
N VAL A 70 -7.21 19.60 -17.72
CA VAL A 70 -7.22 20.62 -16.65
C VAL A 70 -8.62 21.20 -16.48
N ARG A 71 -9.28 21.62 -17.57
CA ARG A 71 -10.64 22.16 -17.50
C ARG A 71 -11.65 21.19 -16.88
N LEU A 72 -11.55 19.90 -17.21
CA LEU A 72 -12.39 18.86 -16.65
C LEU A 72 -12.10 18.67 -15.15
N LEU A 73 -10.83 18.53 -14.79
CA LEU A 73 -10.40 18.28 -13.41
C LEU A 73 -10.69 19.49 -12.50
N ASP A 74 -10.58 20.71 -13.01
CA ASP A 74 -11.01 21.93 -12.30
C ASP A 74 -12.51 21.93 -12.00
N GLN A 75 -13.34 21.25 -12.80
CA GLN A 75 -14.77 21.09 -12.51
C GLN A 75 -14.98 20.00 -11.45
N GLU A 76 -14.38 18.83 -11.66
CA GLU A 76 -14.54 17.68 -10.76
C GLU A 76 -13.95 17.90 -9.36
N THR A 77 -12.95 18.77 -9.23
CA THR A 77 -12.28 19.04 -7.94
C THR A 77 -12.91 20.14 -7.10
N LYS A 78 -13.81 20.98 -7.66
CA LYS A 78 -14.42 22.13 -6.95
C LYS A 78 -15.19 21.74 -5.69
N ASP A 79 -16.04 20.72 -5.82
CA ASP A 79 -16.91 20.23 -4.75
C ASP A 79 -16.48 18.85 -4.26
N LEU A 80 -15.23 18.47 -4.56
CA LEU A 80 -14.70 17.18 -4.15
C LEU A 80 -14.57 17.15 -2.62
N ALA A 81 -15.27 16.22 -2.01
CA ALA A 81 -15.19 15.94 -0.60
C ALA A 81 -14.45 14.62 -0.36
N PRO A 82 -13.71 14.47 0.75
CA PRO A 82 -13.07 13.20 1.07
C PRO A 82 -14.14 12.12 1.18
N ARG A 83 -14.04 11.08 0.37
CA ARG A 83 -14.88 9.89 0.56
C ARG A 83 -14.19 8.99 1.58
N HIS A 84 -14.72 9.01 2.81
CA HIS A 84 -14.35 8.06 3.86
C HIS A 84 -15.00 6.68 3.63
N ALA A 85 -15.00 6.19 2.39
CA ALA A 85 -15.31 4.79 2.16
C ALA A 85 -14.20 3.98 2.82
N VAL A 86 -14.52 3.31 3.93
CA VAL A 86 -13.62 2.31 4.52
C VAL A 86 -13.59 1.18 3.50
N GLY A 87 -12.41 0.95 2.91
CA GLY A 87 -12.20 -0.21 2.05
C GLY A 87 -12.37 -1.50 2.84
N ARG A 88 -12.13 -2.64 2.20
CA ARG A 88 -12.19 -3.92 2.91
C ARG A 88 -11.10 -3.94 3.98
N ARG A 89 -11.38 -4.54 5.14
CA ARG A 89 -10.35 -4.80 6.15
C ARG A 89 -9.90 -6.24 6.06
N TRP A 90 -8.60 -6.44 5.94
CA TRP A 90 -7.97 -7.75 5.78
C TRP A 90 -7.19 -8.14 7.01
N ARG A 91 -7.44 -9.34 7.54
CA ARG A 91 -6.55 -9.98 8.51
C ARG A 91 -5.49 -10.77 7.76
N VAL A 92 -4.23 -10.41 7.97
CA VAL A 92 -3.07 -11.05 7.32
C VAL A 92 -2.25 -11.78 8.38
N PRO A 93 -2.12 -13.13 8.32
CA PRO A 93 -1.33 -13.88 9.28
C PRO A 93 0.16 -13.69 9.00
N VAL A 94 0.96 -13.50 10.05
CA VAL A 94 2.40 -13.22 9.97
C VAL A 94 3.15 -14.07 10.98
N VAL A 95 4.19 -14.76 10.51
CA VAL A 95 5.21 -15.34 11.37
C VAL A 95 6.33 -14.31 11.52
N TYR A 96 6.58 -13.86 12.74
CA TYR A 96 7.57 -12.82 13.03
C TYR A 96 8.93 -13.40 13.47
N GLY A 97 10.00 -12.65 13.19
CA GLY A 97 11.33 -12.91 13.74
C GLY A 97 12.05 -14.14 13.16
N GLY A 98 13.26 -14.38 13.67
CA GLY A 98 14.09 -15.53 13.27
C GLY A 98 14.28 -15.63 11.75
N ALA A 99 14.04 -16.81 11.19
CA ALA A 99 14.16 -17.04 9.74
C ALA A 99 13.11 -16.29 8.91
N TYR A 100 12.03 -15.82 9.53
CA TYR A 100 10.92 -15.13 8.86
C TYR A 100 11.04 -13.61 8.91
N GLY A 101 11.73 -13.08 9.92
CA GLY A 101 11.93 -11.65 10.14
C GLY A 101 13.34 -11.34 10.61
N SER A 102 14.28 -11.31 9.67
CA SER A 102 15.73 -11.21 9.96
C SER A 102 16.17 -9.94 10.69
N ASP A 103 15.31 -8.91 10.71
CA ASP A 103 15.64 -7.59 11.23
C ASP A 103 14.82 -7.24 12.48
N LEU A 104 13.99 -8.18 12.98
CA LEU A 104 13.11 -7.91 14.13
C LEU A 104 13.93 -7.58 15.38
N GLU A 105 14.99 -8.35 15.64
CA GLU A 105 15.87 -8.14 16.78
C GLU A 105 16.62 -6.81 16.68
N GLU A 106 17.10 -6.44 15.49
CA GLU A 106 17.78 -5.16 15.23
C GLU A 106 16.81 -3.98 15.46
N VAL A 107 15.57 -4.07 14.96
CA VAL A 107 14.55 -3.04 15.19
C VAL A 107 14.21 -2.91 16.67
N ALA A 108 14.11 -4.03 17.39
CA ALA A 108 13.87 -4.03 18.82
C ALA A 108 15.01 -3.33 19.58
N GLU A 109 16.26 -3.63 19.24
CA GLU A 109 17.45 -3.00 19.83
C GLU A 109 17.49 -1.48 19.60
N ILE A 110 17.23 -1.02 18.37
CA ILE A 110 17.21 0.40 18.00
C ILE A 110 16.26 1.22 18.89
N HIS A 111 15.11 0.64 19.23
CA HIS A 111 14.06 1.32 20.01
C HIS A 111 14.08 0.98 21.50
N GLY A 112 15.07 0.20 21.98
CA GLY A 112 15.14 -0.22 23.38
C GLY A 112 13.96 -1.12 23.81
N LEU A 113 13.43 -1.89 22.87
CA LEU A 113 12.30 -2.81 23.05
C LEU A 113 12.77 -4.26 23.01
N THR A 114 11.90 -5.17 23.43
CA THR A 114 12.02 -6.60 23.12
C THR A 114 11.38 -6.92 21.77
N PRO A 115 11.80 -7.98 21.07
CA PRO A 115 11.15 -8.43 19.84
C PRO A 115 9.63 -8.61 20.00
N ASN A 116 9.18 -9.16 21.13
CA ASN A 116 7.75 -9.34 21.41
C ASN A 116 7.00 -8.02 21.52
N GLN A 117 7.61 -6.98 22.10
CA GLN A 117 6.99 -5.64 22.14
C GLN A 117 6.89 -5.02 20.76
N VAL A 118 7.90 -5.22 19.89
CA VAL A 118 7.81 -4.77 18.48
C VAL A 118 6.65 -5.47 17.77
N ILE A 119 6.50 -6.79 17.95
CA ILE A 119 5.39 -7.57 17.39
C ILE A 119 4.05 -7.05 17.90
N GLU A 120 3.90 -6.81 19.20
CA GLU A 120 2.66 -6.30 19.81
C GLU A 120 2.31 -4.91 19.25
N ILE A 121 3.29 -4.00 19.18
CA ILE A 121 3.09 -2.67 18.63
C ILE A 121 2.71 -2.74 17.15
N HIS A 122 3.42 -3.54 16.35
CA HIS A 122 3.17 -3.66 14.92
C HIS A 122 1.79 -4.31 14.65
N SER A 123 1.47 -5.40 15.33
CA SER A 123 0.21 -6.14 15.10
C SER A 123 -1.05 -5.46 15.66
N SER A 124 -0.92 -4.54 16.60
CA SER A 124 -2.06 -3.81 17.19
C SER A 124 -2.57 -2.64 16.33
N ALA A 125 -1.82 -2.24 15.31
CA ALA A 125 -2.19 -1.15 14.42
C ALA A 125 -3.16 -1.59 13.30
N ILE A 126 -4.01 -0.66 12.87
CA ILE A 126 -4.81 -0.79 11.64
C ILE A 126 -4.08 -0.01 10.55
N TYR A 127 -3.66 -0.73 9.51
CA TYR A 127 -2.86 -0.18 8.43
C TYR A 127 -3.73 0.16 7.23
N ARG A 128 -3.69 1.42 6.78
CA ARG A 128 -4.34 1.81 5.52
C ARG A 128 -3.40 1.57 4.36
N ILE A 129 -3.88 0.92 3.30
CA ILE A 129 -3.16 0.84 2.02
C ILE A 129 -3.34 2.17 1.28
N TYR A 130 -2.30 3.00 1.28
CA TYR A 130 -2.34 4.30 0.60
C TYR A 130 -2.18 4.17 -0.91
N MET A 131 -1.33 3.25 -1.34
CA MET A 131 -1.08 2.96 -2.74
C MET A 131 -0.54 1.56 -2.93
N ILE A 132 -0.70 1.05 -4.14
CA ILE A 132 -0.12 -0.20 -4.61
C ILE A 132 0.76 0.13 -5.81
N GLY A 133 2.03 -0.29 -5.79
CA GLY A 133 2.99 0.08 -6.83
C GLY A 133 4.43 -0.19 -6.41
N PHE A 134 5.43 0.27 -7.17
CA PHE A 134 6.85 -0.19 -7.16
C PHE A 134 7.03 -1.58 -7.79
N LEU A 135 6.25 -2.56 -7.33
CA LEU A 135 6.05 -3.86 -7.98
C LEU A 135 4.56 -4.20 -7.97
N PRO A 136 4.08 -5.08 -8.87
CA PRO A 136 2.69 -5.52 -8.86
C PRO A 136 2.28 -6.05 -7.48
N GLY A 137 1.32 -5.38 -6.83
CA GLY A 137 0.80 -5.79 -5.53
C GLY A 137 1.64 -5.37 -4.31
N PHE A 138 2.76 -4.66 -4.47
CA PHE A 138 3.48 -4.13 -3.30
C PHE A 138 2.63 -3.06 -2.62
N THR A 139 2.31 -3.28 -1.35
CA THR A 139 1.43 -2.41 -0.57
C THR A 139 2.25 -1.40 0.22
N TYR A 140 1.90 -0.12 0.06
CA TYR A 140 2.41 0.93 0.92
C TYR A 140 1.40 1.24 2.02
N LEU A 141 1.75 0.85 3.24
CA LEU A 141 0.90 0.96 4.41
C LEU A 141 1.29 2.18 5.25
N GLY A 142 0.30 2.93 5.69
CA GLY A 142 0.47 3.93 6.75
C GLY A 142 -0.36 3.57 7.97
N GLY A 143 -0.06 4.23 9.09
CA GLY A 143 -0.57 3.87 10.41
C GLY A 143 0.45 3.15 11.31
N LEU A 144 1.72 3.05 10.88
CA LEU A 144 2.78 2.51 11.71
C LEU A 144 2.96 3.35 12.98
N ASP A 145 2.97 2.69 14.12
CA ASP A 145 3.22 3.35 15.41
C ASP A 145 4.64 3.93 15.45
N LYS A 146 4.75 5.20 15.85
CA LYS A 146 6.02 5.94 15.91
C LYS A 146 7.04 5.30 16.85
N ARG A 147 6.60 4.49 17.82
CA ARG A 147 7.48 3.75 18.75
C ARG A 147 8.35 2.71 18.04
N ILE A 148 8.01 2.30 16.83
CA ILE A 148 8.79 1.35 16.02
C ILE A 148 9.13 1.90 14.63
N ALA A 149 8.92 3.21 14.39
CA ALA A 149 9.26 3.83 13.12
C ALA A 149 10.78 3.88 12.95
N THR A 150 11.31 3.16 11.96
CA THR A 150 12.75 2.97 11.78
C THR A 150 13.18 3.40 10.38
N SER A 151 14.14 4.32 10.30
CA SER A 151 14.73 4.74 9.02
C SER A 151 15.23 3.55 8.20
N ARG A 152 15.17 3.70 6.88
CA ARG A 152 15.67 2.68 5.94
C ARG A 152 17.12 2.33 6.24
N ARG A 153 17.48 1.07 6.00
CA ARG A 153 18.84 0.57 6.08
C ARG A 153 19.75 1.39 5.15
N LEU A 154 20.96 1.68 5.64
CA LEU A 154 22.01 2.33 4.82
C LEU A 154 22.45 1.45 3.64
N HIS A 155 22.46 0.13 3.86
CA HIS A 155 22.80 -0.86 2.84
C HIS A 155 21.58 -1.75 2.59
N PRO A 156 20.86 -1.55 1.46
CA PRO A 156 19.75 -2.39 1.08
C PRO A 156 20.15 -3.87 0.92
N ARG A 157 19.27 -4.77 1.34
CA ARG A 157 19.42 -6.20 1.04
C ARG A 157 19.19 -6.41 -0.45
N ALA A 158 20.09 -7.16 -1.08
CA ALA A 158 19.96 -7.50 -2.50
C ALA A 158 18.71 -8.33 -2.79
N LYS A 159 18.26 -9.11 -1.80
CA LYS A 159 17.07 -9.95 -1.91
C LYS A 159 16.38 -10.10 -0.56
N ILE A 160 15.07 -9.89 -0.57
CA ILE A 160 14.12 -10.30 0.46
C ILE A 160 13.08 -11.24 -0.18
N PRO A 161 12.54 -12.22 0.57
CA PRO A 161 11.56 -13.14 0.02
C PRO A 161 10.19 -12.50 -0.24
N ALA A 162 9.43 -13.10 -1.15
CA ALA A 162 8.00 -12.81 -1.31
C ALA A 162 7.25 -12.98 0.03
N GLY A 163 6.27 -12.12 0.27
CA GLY A 163 5.47 -12.12 1.50
C GLY A 163 6.14 -11.46 2.70
N THR A 164 7.34 -10.88 2.55
CA THR A 164 7.99 -10.17 3.66
C THR A 164 7.12 -9.01 4.15
N ILE A 165 6.88 -9.00 5.46
CA ILE A 165 6.32 -7.88 6.21
C ILE A 165 7.47 -7.01 6.68
N MET A 166 7.44 -5.73 6.31
CA MET A 166 8.57 -4.84 6.55
C MET A 166 8.16 -3.41 6.89
N ILE A 167 9.08 -2.70 7.55
CA ILE A 167 8.92 -1.29 7.91
C ILE A 167 10.06 -0.42 7.35
N GLY A 168 9.75 0.83 7.01
CA GLY A 168 10.72 1.81 6.55
C GLY A 168 10.23 3.23 6.72
N GLY A 169 10.90 4.00 7.58
CA GLY A 169 10.40 5.28 8.07
C GLY A 169 9.13 5.08 8.90
N GLU A 170 8.09 5.86 8.61
CA GLU A 170 6.76 5.76 9.25
C GLU A 170 5.80 4.82 8.48
N GLN A 171 6.34 3.89 7.69
CA GLN A 171 5.56 3.06 6.78
C GLN A 171 5.79 1.57 7.02
N ALA A 172 4.77 0.77 6.73
CA ALA A 172 4.86 -0.68 6.63
C ALA A 172 4.51 -1.14 5.21
N GLY A 173 4.78 -2.40 4.89
CA GLY A 173 4.52 -2.94 3.56
C GLY A 173 4.60 -4.46 3.48
N ILE A 174 3.97 -5.01 2.43
CA ILE A 174 4.01 -6.43 2.09
C ILE A 174 4.70 -6.57 0.74
N ALA A 175 5.82 -7.29 0.70
CA ALA A 175 6.49 -7.62 -0.55
C ALA A 175 5.67 -8.65 -1.34
N PRO A 176 5.29 -8.39 -2.60
CA PRO A 176 4.47 -9.30 -3.38
C PRO A 176 5.29 -10.45 -3.99
N MET A 177 6.60 -10.23 -4.13
CA MET A 177 7.54 -11.14 -4.77
C MET A 177 8.96 -10.87 -4.24
N ASP A 178 9.89 -11.75 -4.57
CA ASP A 178 11.29 -11.56 -4.23
C ASP A 178 11.83 -10.24 -4.81
N MET A 179 12.42 -9.38 -3.97
CA MET A 179 12.87 -8.05 -4.38
C MET A 179 14.06 -7.55 -3.56
N PRO A 180 14.89 -6.62 -4.06
CA PRO A 180 15.81 -5.87 -3.21
C PRO A 180 15.03 -4.92 -2.31
N SER A 181 15.48 -4.71 -1.07
CA SER A 181 14.85 -3.74 -0.19
C SER A 181 15.79 -3.15 0.85
N GLY A 182 15.62 -1.86 1.12
CA GLY A 182 16.26 -1.16 2.24
C GLY A 182 15.37 -1.04 3.47
N TRP A 183 14.20 -1.67 3.48
CA TRP A 183 13.30 -1.69 4.65
C TRP A 183 13.68 -2.85 5.57
N HIS A 184 13.25 -2.77 6.83
CA HIS A 184 13.55 -3.76 7.87
C HIS A 184 12.52 -4.87 7.85
N ASN A 185 12.98 -6.12 7.71
CA ASN A 185 12.15 -7.32 7.62
C ASN A 185 11.72 -7.79 9.01
N LEU A 186 10.43 -7.67 9.33
CA LEU A 186 9.88 -8.06 10.63
C LEU A 186 9.32 -9.47 10.66
N GLY A 187 8.83 -9.98 9.53
CA GLY A 187 8.20 -11.28 9.44
C GLY A 187 7.84 -11.67 8.00
N LEU A 188 7.18 -12.82 7.87
CA LEU A 188 6.69 -13.35 6.60
C LEU A 188 5.22 -13.74 6.70
N THR A 189 4.50 -13.49 5.62
CA THR A 189 3.17 -14.04 5.36
C THR A 189 3.20 -14.90 4.10
N PRO A 190 2.46 -16.03 4.05
CA PRO A 190 2.28 -16.77 2.80
C PRO A 190 1.24 -16.11 1.88
N VAL A 191 0.52 -15.08 2.38
CA VAL A 191 -0.46 -14.33 1.57
C VAL A 191 0.24 -13.71 0.36
N ARG A 192 -0.38 -13.87 -0.81
CA ARG A 192 0.10 -13.31 -2.08
C ARG A 192 -0.72 -12.08 -2.48
N PRO A 193 -0.20 -10.85 -2.28
CA PRO A 193 -0.88 -9.64 -2.74
C PRO A 193 -1.17 -9.66 -4.24
N TYR A 194 -0.28 -10.28 -5.02
CA TYR A 194 -0.37 -10.42 -6.47
C TYR A 194 -0.22 -11.89 -6.87
N ALA A 195 -1.15 -12.37 -7.70
CA ALA A 195 -1.12 -13.71 -8.28
C ALA A 195 -1.76 -13.65 -9.68
N PRO A 196 -0.99 -13.69 -10.78
CA PRO A 196 -1.52 -13.56 -12.14
C PRO A 196 -2.52 -14.68 -12.52
N GLU A 197 -2.44 -15.82 -11.83
CA GLU A 197 -3.32 -16.97 -12.00
C GLU A 197 -4.65 -16.89 -11.23
N ARG A 198 -4.81 -15.91 -10.34
CA ARG A 198 -5.99 -15.73 -9.48
C ARG A 198 -6.94 -14.69 -10.06
N ASP A 199 -8.24 -14.83 -9.81
CA ASP A 199 -9.24 -13.78 -10.01
C ASP A 199 -9.87 -13.37 -8.65
N PRO A 200 -9.71 -12.11 -8.20
CA PRO A 200 -8.92 -11.05 -8.82
C PRO A 200 -7.41 -11.27 -8.69
N VAL A 201 -6.67 -10.75 -9.68
CA VAL A 201 -5.19 -10.83 -9.74
C VAL A 201 -4.55 -10.16 -8.52
N PHE A 202 -5.06 -8.98 -8.15
CA PHE A 202 -4.67 -8.26 -6.95
C PHE A 202 -5.64 -8.57 -5.82
N LEU A 203 -5.10 -9.01 -4.68
CA LEU A 203 -5.91 -9.30 -3.50
C LEU A 203 -6.43 -8.01 -2.85
N PHE A 204 -5.53 -7.05 -2.70
CA PHE A 204 -5.77 -5.79 -2.01
C PHE A 204 -5.98 -4.64 -2.99
N ALA A 205 -6.71 -3.62 -2.55
CA ALA A 205 -6.92 -2.37 -3.28
C ALA A 205 -6.41 -1.17 -2.47
N ALA A 206 -6.09 -0.06 -3.15
CA ALA A 206 -5.84 1.20 -2.45
C ALA A 206 -7.11 1.64 -1.69
N GLY A 207 -6.95 2.05 -0.43
CA GLY A 207 -8.05 2.36 0.48
C GLY A 207 -8.52 1.19 1.35
N ASP A 208 -8.14 -0.06 1.04
CA ASP A 208 -8.31 -1.19 1.95
C ASP A 208 -7.47 -1.00 3.22
N GLU A 209 -7.83 -1.73 4.27
CA GLU A 209 -7.12 -1.79 5.54
C GLU A 209 -6.53 -3.19 5.78
N ILE A 210 -5.42 -3.25 6.50
CA ILE A 210 -4.78 -4.48 6.95
C ILE A 210 -4.62 -4.44 8.47
N VAL A 211 -4.94 -5.56 9.11
CA VAL A 211 -4.50 -5.88 10.48
C VAL A 211 -3.63 -7.12 10.41
N PHE A 212 -2.45 -7.07 11.02
CA PHE A 212 -1.55 -8.21 11.06
C PHE A 212 -1.87 -9.10 12.24
N GLU A 213 -2.00 -10.40 11.99
CA GLU A 213 -2.22 -11.41 13.03
C GLU A 213 -0.93 -12.19 13.26
N PRO A 214 -0.26 -12.06 14.42
CA PRO A 214 0.87 -12.91 14.76
C PRO A 214 0.42 -14.37 14.86
N VAL A 215 1.10 -15.26 14.13
CA VAL A 215 0.86 -16.70 14.17
C VAL A 215 2.14 -17.47 14.43
N ASP A 216 2.01 -18.63 15.06
CA ASP A 216 3.14 -19.50 15.37
C ASP A 216 3.76 -20.09 14.09
N ALA A 217 5.08 -20.22 14.07
CA ALA A 217 5.83 -20.78 12.94
C ALA A 217 5.39 -22.20 12.55
N SER A 218 4.86 -22.99 13.49
CA SER A 218 4.29 -24.33 13.22
C SER A 218 3.12 -24.30 12.25
N ARG A 219 2.43 -23.16 12.10
CA ARG A 219 1.33 -23.01 11.12
C ARG A 219 1.82 -22.75 9.70
N TRP A 220 3.11 -22.45 9.50
CA TRP A 220 3.65 -22.03 8.21
C TRP A 220 3.38 -23.04 7.08
N GLU A 221 3.74 -24.30 7.29
CA GLU A 221 3.58 -25.34 6.26
C GLU A 221 2.11 -25.53 5.85
N ALA A 222 1.20 -25.48 6.81
CA ALA A 222 -0.23 -25.62 6.56
C ALA A 222 -0.77 -24.42 5.74
N MET A 223 -0.38 -23.19 6.10
CA MET A 223 -0.80 -21.99 5.37
C MET A 223 -0.21 -21.95 3.95
N GLU A 224 1.07 -22.31 3.78
CA GLU A 224 1.69 -22.43 2.45
C GLU A 224 0.95 -23.44 1.57
N LYS A 225 0.57 -24.59 2.14
CA LYS A 225 -0.22 -25.61 1.43
C LYS A 225 -1.59 -25.07 1.01
N ALA A 226 -2.28 -24.35 1.90
CA ALA A 226 -3.57 -23.71 1.63
C ALA A 226 -3.45 -22.70 0.46
N VAL A 227 -2.46 -21.81 0.50
CA VAL A 227 -2.22 -20.84 -0.58
C VAL A 227 -1.96 -21.54 -1.92
N ARG A 228 -1.17 -22.62 -1.94
CA ARG A 228 -0.91 -23.40 -3.16
C ARG A 228 -2.15 -24.12 -3.68
N ALA A 229 -3.08 -24.48 -2.81
CA ALA A 229 -4.38 -25.04 -3.18
C ALA A 229 -5.40 -23.97 -3.64
N GLY A 230 -5.03 -22.67 -3.59
CA GLY A 230 -5.91 -21.55 -3.91
C GLY A 230 -6.87 -21.19 -2.78
N GLU A 231 -6.65 -21.71 -1.58
CA GLU A 231 -7.46 -21.38 -0.40
C GLU A 231 -7.07 -20.00 0.16
N PRO A 232 -8.04 -19.20 0.64
CA PRO A 232 -7.76 -17.90 1.22
C PRO A 232 -7.05 -18.06 2.57
N VAL A 233 -5.90 -17.41 2.71
CA VAL A 233 -5.17 -17.30 4.00
C VAL A 233 -5.29 -15.91 4.61
N ALA A 234 -5.55 -14.89 3.79
CA ALA A 234 -6.01 -13.60 4.29
C ALA A 234 -7.54 -13.64 4.41
N GLU A 235 -8.07 -13.11 5.51
CA GLU A 235 -9.51 -13.08 5.77
C GLU A 235 -10.02 -11.64 5.63
N GLU A 236 -11.11 -11.45 4.87
CA GLU A 236 -11.85 -10.20 4.94
C GLU A 236 -12.67 -10.16 6.23
N ILE A 237 -12.46 -9.13 7.04
CA ILE A 237 -13.13 -8.92 8.32
C ILE A 237 -13.92 -7.61 8.30
N ARG A 238 -14.95 -7.53 9.14
CA ARG A 238 -15.71 -6.28 9.29
C ARG A 238 -14.87 -5.24 10.05
N PRO A 239 -14.91 -3.96 9.62
CA PRO A 239 -14.32 -2.85 10.36
C PRO A 239 -14.85 -2.70 11.79
#